data_AF-A0A1D1W9C3-F1
#
_entry.id   AF-A0A1D1W9C3-F1
#
_cell.length_a   1.000
_cell.length_b   1.000
_cell.length_c   1.000
_cell.angle_alpha   90.00
_cell.angle_beta   90.00
_cell.angle_gamma   90.00
#
_symmetry.space_group_name_H-M   'P 1'
#
loop_
_entity.id
_entity.type
_entity.pdbx_description
1 polymer ?
#
loop_
_entity_poly.entity_id
_entity_poly.type
_entity_poly.pdbx_seq_one_letter_code
_entity_poly.pdbx_strand_id
1 'polypeptide(L)'
;MKNVFGVKRQTFSTILRDVRTRLQPDNDSLFGRPEFPAELQLACGLHYLSKGVSYSVCLGTFGIGKSTAHKYVNKFILAVKHTYPNVIRIPSCVELDTMVQKTMNNFRRFPEVQGTARVFGDVDGTHINCPAPDNKREKYINRHRKYGLNVQGVVDPD
;
A
#
# COMPACT_ATOMS: atom_id res chain seq x y z
N MET A 1 -10.94 -11.38 9.33
CA MET A 1 -10.83 -11.02 7.90
C MET A 1 -10.73 -9.51 7.67
N LYS A 2 -11.77 -8.69 7.95
CA LYS A 2 -11.72 -7.23 7.70
C LYS A 2 -10.53 -6.54 8.38
N ASN A 3 -10.27 -6.86 9.64
CA ASN A 3 -9.16 -6.27 10.39
C ASN A 3 -7.77 -6.68 9.91
N VAL A 4 -7.63 -7.76 9.14
CA VAL A 4 -6.33 -8.31 8.72
C VAL A 4 -6.06 -8.04 7.24
N PHE A 5 -7.10 -8.16 6.40
CA PHE A 5 -7.00 -8.09 4.94
C PHE A 5 -7.75 -6.88 4.33
N GLY A 6 -8.33 -6.02 5.15
CA GLY A 6 -9.11 -4.85 4.69
C GLY A 6 -10.49 -5.18 4.11
N VAL A 7 -10.82 -6.45 3.90
CA VAL A 7 -12.06 -6.88 3.21
C VAL A 7 -12.91 -7.84 4.04
N LYS A 8 -14.23 -7.85 3.78
CA LYS A 8 -15.16 -8.86 4.34
C LYS A 8 -14.88 -10.23 3.72
N ARG A 9 -15.33 -11.30 4.39
CA ARG A 9 -15.16 -12.69 3.90
C ARG A 9 -15.77 -12.90 2.52
N GLN A 10 -16.98 -12.38 2.31
CA GLN A 10 -17.64 -12.48 1.01
C GLN A 10 -16.81 -11.85 -0.11
N THR A 11 -16.31 -10.63 0.13
CA THR A 11 -15.45 -9.91 -0.82
C THR A 11 -14.16 -10.67 -1.10
N PHE A 12 -13.52 -11.25 -0.07
CA PHE A 12 -12.34 -12.09 -0.25
C PHE A 12 -12.62 -13.27 -1.18
N SER A 13 -13.73 -13.99 -0.96
CA SER A 13 -14.13 -15.12 -1.79
C SER A 13 -14.44 -14.70 -3.24
N THR A 14 -15.07 -13.55 -3.45
CA THR A 14 -15.30 -12.99 -4.78
C THR A 14 -13.99 -12.67 -5.50
N ILE A 15 -13.09 -11.93 -4.85
CA ILE A 15 -11.79 -11.60 -5.44
C ILE A 15 -11.02 -12.88 -5.78
N LEU A 16 -10.97 -13.82 -4.83
CA LEU A 16 -10.29 -15.10 -5.03
C LEU A 16 -10.80 -15.84 -6.25
N ARG A 17 -12.12 -15.92 -6.43
CA ARG A 17 -12.72 -16.56 -7.61
C ARG A 17 -12.27 -15.88 -8.90
N ASP A 18 -12.29 -14.55 -8.93
CA ASP A 18 -12.05 -13.79 -10.15
C ASP A 18 -10.55 -13.74 -10.54
N VAL A 19 -9.63 -13.84 -9.58
CA VAL A 19 -8.18 -13.85 -9.83
C VAL A 19 -7.54 -15.25 -9.80
N ARG A 20 -8.31 -16.30 -9.46
CA ARG A 20 -7.79 -17.65 -9.18
C ARG A 20 -6.87 -18.18 -10.26
N THR A 21 -7.28 -18.07 -11.52
CA THR A 21 -6.57 -18.60 -12.68
C THR A 21 -5.20 -17.94 -12.90
N ARG A 22 -5.01 -16.71 -12.39
CA ARG A 22 -3.75 -15.96 -12.49
C ARG A 22 -2.84 -16.14 -11.28
N LEU A 23 -3.39 -16.62 -10.16
CA LEU A 23 -2.65 -16.92 -8.94
C LEU A 23 -2.31 -18.41 -8.80
N GLN A 24 -2.86 -19.27 -9.66
CA GLN A 24 -2.55 -20.68 -9.62
C GLN A 24 -1.05 -20.92 -9.83
N PRO A 25 -0.46 -21.87 -9.08
CA PRO A 25 0.89 -22.37 -9.34
C PRO A 25 1.00 -22.85 -10.79
N ASP A 26 2.11 -22.53 -11.46
CA ASP A 26 2.45 -23.21 -12.72
C ASP A 26 2.83 -24.65 -12.37
N ASN A 27 2.03 -25.61 -12.85
CA ASN A 27 2.25 -27.04 -12.63
C ASN A 27 3.50 -27.58 -13.36
N ASP A 28 4.17 -26.74 -14.16
CA ASP A 28 5.31 -27.11 -15.01
C ASP A 28 6.68 -27.04 -14.32
N SER A 29 6.73 -26.73 -13.02
CA SER A 29 8.00 -26.67 -12.29
C SER A 29 8.49 -28.07 -11.89
N LEU A 30 9.17 -28.75 -12.83
CA LEU A 30 9.84 -30.05 -12.62
C LEU A 30 10.90 -30.01 -11.51
N PHE A 31 11.40 -28.83 -11.15
CA PHE A 31 12.38 -28.62 -10.09
C PHE A 31 12.00 -27.37 -9.27
N GLY A 32 11.67 -27.55 -7.99
CA GLY A 32 11.36 -26.45 -7.06
C GLY A 32 10.41 -26.84 -5.93
N ARG A 33 10.28 -25.95 -4.93
CA ARG A 33 9.24 -26.09 -3.90
C ARG A 33 7.90 -25.68 -4.53
N PRO A 34 6.83 -26.49 -4.37
CA PRO A 34 5.52 -26.16 -4.94
C PRO A 34 5.05 -24.78 -4.45
N GLU A 35 4.44 -23.98 -5.33
CA GLU A 35 3.90 -22.70 -4.91
C GLU A 35 2.70 -22.91 -3.97
N PHE A 36 2.55 -21.99 -3.02
CA PHE A 36 1.40 -21.98 -2.12
C PHE A 36 0.08 -21.75 -2.88
N PRO A 37 -1.06 -22.21 -2.34
CA PRO A 37 -2.37 -22.03 -2.94
C PRO A 37 -2.74 -20.56 -3.19
N ALA A 38 -3.60 -20.32 -4.19
CA ALA A 38 -4.06 -18.98 -4.57
C ALA A 38 -4.66 -18.19 -3.38
N GLU A 39 -5.30 -18.89 -2.44
CA GLU A 39 -5.82 -18.36 -1.19
C GLU A 39 -4.75 -17.65 -0.36
N LEU A 40 -3.58 -18.28 -0.20
CA LEU A 40 -2.47 -17.73 0.57
C LEU A 40 -1.83 -16.56 -0.18
N GLN A 41 -1.66 -16.69 -1.51
CA GLN A 41 -1.12 -15.61 -2.34
C GLN A 41 -2.00 -14.36 -2.25
N LEU A 42 -3.33 -14.53 -2.36
CA LEU A 42 -4.31 -13.47 -2.19
C LEU A 42 -4.27 -12.86 -0.78
N ALA A 43 -4.23 -13.70 0.26
CA ALA A 43 -4.17 -13.24 1.64
C ALA A 43 -2.90 -12.40 1.90
N CYS A 44 -1.76 -12.83 1.37
CA CYS A 44 -0.50 -12.09 1.45
C CYS A 44 -0.60 -10.73 0.73
N GLY A 45 -1.12 -10.72 -0.51
CA GLY A 45 -1.32 -9.50 -1.30
C GLY A 45 -2.23 -8.49 -0.61
N LEU A 46 -3.39 -8.94 -0.13
CA LEU A 46 -4.34 -8.09 0.60
C LEU A 46 -3.78 -7.61 1.93
N HIS A 47 -3.08 -8.45 2.68
CA HIS A 47 -2.47 -8.03 3.94
C HIS A 47 -1.44 -6.92 3.73
N TYR A 48 -0.57 -7.08 2.72
CA TYR A 48 0.42 -6.08 2.35
C TYR A 48 -0.24 -4.74 1.97
N LEU A 49 -1.18 -4.76 1.02
CA LEU A 49 -1.79 -3.54 0.49
C LEU A 49 -2.74 -2.86 1.48
N SER A 50 -3.53 -3.63 2.23
CA SER A 50 -4.50 -3.05 3.17
C SER A 50 -3.88 -2.50 4.45
N LYS A 51 -2.69 -2.98 4.83
CA LYS A 51 -2.01 -2.56 6.07
C LYS A 51 -0.74 -1.74 5.84
N GLY A 52 -0.23 -1.67 4.60
CA GLY A 52 1.04 -1.02 4.31
C GLY A 52 2.21 -1.65 5.06
N VAL A 53 2.15 -2.96 5.33
CA VAL A 53 3.17 -3.67 6.12
C VAL A 53 4.38 -4.06 5.27
N SER A 54 5.53 -4.28 5.91
CA SER A 54 6.73 -4.76 5.20
C SER A 54 6.64 -6.25 4.85
N TYR A 55 7.45 -6.70 3.88
CA TYR A 55 7.56 -8.13 3.55
C TYR A 55 8.06 -8.99 4.73
N SER A 56 8.80 -8.41 5.67
CA SER A 56 9.21 -9.09 6.91
C SER A 56 8.01 -9.41 7.81
N VAL A 57 7.01 -8.52 7.85
CA VAL A 57 5.76 -8.76 8.58
C VAL A 57 4.94 -9.85 7.88
N CYS A 58 4.92 -9.87 6.55
CA CYS A 58 4.28 -10.95 5.79
C CYS A 58 4.93 -12.31 6.09
N LEU A 59 6.25 -12.37 6.24
CA LEU A 59 6.94 -13.61 6.65
C LEU A 59 6.43 -14.10 8.00
N GLY A 60 6.40 -13.22 9.02
CA GLY A 60 5.92 -13.60 10.34
C GLY A 60 4.44 -14.00 10.36
N THR A 61 3.63 -13.41 9.46
CA THR A 61 2.18 -13.65 9.42
C THR A 61 1.80 -14.93 8.67
N PHE A 62 2.50 -15.25 7.58
CA PHE A 62 2.13 -16.36 6.70
C PHE A 62 3.15 -17.51 6.68
N GLY A 63 4.29 -17.37 7.37
CA GLY A 63 5.34 -18.40 7.39
C GLY A 63 6.05 -18.58 6.03
N ILE A 64 6.02 -17.55 5.17
CA ILE A 64 6.63 -17.58 3.83
C ILE A 64 7.90 -16.72 3.77
N GLY A 65 8.85 -17.08 2.90
CA GLY A 65 10.07 -16.28 2.70
C GLY A 65 9.76 -14.86 2.21
N LYS A 66 10.64 -13.89 2.50
CA LYS A 66 10.45 -12.49 2.05
C LYS A 66 10.35 -12.37 0.53
N SER A 67 11.18 -13.11 -0.20
CA SER A 67 11.14 -13.19 -1.67
C SER A 67 9.81 -13.78 -2.17
N THR A 68 9.30 -14.81 -1.50
CA THR A 68 7.98 -15.40 -1.78
C THR A 68 6.85 -14.41 -1.52
N ALA A 69 6.89 -13.68 -0.41
CA ALA A 69 5.91 -12.63 -0.12
C ALA A 69 5.93 -11.54 -1.20
N HIS A 70 7.12 -11.07 -1.60
CA HIS A 70 7.27 -10.12 -2.71
C HIS A 70 6.69 -10.66 -4.02
N LYS A 71 7.01 -11.91 -4.37
CA LYS A 71 6.45 -12.59 -5.56
C LYS A 71 4.91 -12.61 -5.52
N TYR A 72 4.31 -12.99 -4.41
CA TYR A 72 2.86 -13.10 -4.28
C TYR A 72 2.13 -11.77 -4.27
N VAL A 73 2.71 -10.74 -3.64
CA VAL A 73 2.19 -9.37 -3.72
C VAL A 73 2.16 -8.90 -5.18
N ASN A 74 3.25 -9.09 -5.93
CA ASN A 74 3.29 -8.72 -7.35
C ASN A 74 2.33 -9.54 -8.21
N LYS A 75 2.29 -10.88 -8.05
CA LYS A 75 1.32 -11.75 -8.74
C LYS A 75 -0.11 -11.26 -8.50
N PHE A 76 -0.46 -10.94 -7.25
CA PHE A 76 -1.77 -10.40 -6.90
C PHE A 76 -2.06 -9.06 -7.57
N ILE A 77 -1.15 -8.09 -7.49
CA ILE A 77 -1.32 -6.76 -8.12
C ILE A 77 -1.58 -6.90 -9.62
N LEU A 78 -0.76 -7.70 -10.32
CA LEU A 78 -0.92 -7.93 -11.75
C LEU A 78 -2.24 -8.64 -12.06
N ALA A 79 -2.60 -9.67 -11.27
CA ALA A 79 -3.85 -10.39 -11.46
C ALA A 79 -5.07 -9.46 -11.33
N VAL A 80 -5.10 -8.60 -10.30
CA VAL A 80 -6.18 -7.62 -10.11
C VAL A 80 -6.20 -6.60 -11.24
N LYS A 81 -5.05 -6.07 -11.66
CA LYS A 81 -4.96 -5.12 -12.79
C LYS A 81 -5.57 -5.70 -14.07
N HIS A 82 -5.32 -6.99 -14.34
CA HIS A 82 -5.87 -7.67 -15.51
C HIS A 82 -7.35 -8.06 -15.35
N THR A 83 -7.79 -8.45 -14.15
CA THR A 83 -9.17 -8.88 -13.89
C THR A 83 -10.13 -7.70 -13.82
N TYR A 84 -9.69 -6.54 -13.31
CA TYR A 84 -10.55 -5.37 -13.09
C TYR A 84 -10.04 -4.10 -13.80
N PRO A 85 -9.84 -4.12 -15.14
CA PRO A 85 -9.25 -3.01 -15.89
C PRO A 85 -10.09 -1.73 -15.85
N ASN A 86 -11.41 -1.87 -15.65
CA ASN A 86 -12.33 -0.74 -15.55
C ASN A 86 -12.46 -0.17 -14.13
N VAL A 87 -11.98 -0.91 -13.12
CA VAL A 87 -11.98 -0.46 -11.72
C VAL A 87 -10.65 0.19 -11.37
N ILE A 88 -9.53 -0.41 -11.82
CA ILE A 88 -8.17 0.11 -11.60
C ILE A 88 -7.64 0.64 -12.92
N ARG A 89 -8.02 1.88 -13.23
CA ARG A 89 -7.67 2.57 -14.47
C ARG A 89 -6.74 3.74 -14.19
N ILE A 90 -5.67 3.83 -14.98
CA ILE A 90 -4.88 5.07 -15.06
C ILE A 90 -5.71 6.10 -15.83
N PRO A 91 -5.93 7.32 -15.29
CA PRO A 91 -6.71 8.33 -15.98
C PRO A 91 -6.06 8.68 -17.33
N SER A 92 -6.88 8.95 -18.34
CA SER A 92 -6.41 9.57 -19.59
C SER A 92 -5.86 10.97 -19.32
N CYS A 93 -5.08 11.53 -20.25
CA CYS A 93 -4.57 12.90 -20.11
C CYS A 93 -5.69 13.91 -19.86
N VAL A 94 -6.84 13.77 -20.54
CA VAL A 94 -8.01 14.65 -20.40
C VAL A 94 -8.65 14.52 -19.02
N GLU A 95 -8.80 13.29 -18.52
CA GLU A 95 -9.36 13.06 -17.18
C GLU A 95 -8.39 13.54 -16.11
N LEU A 96 -7.09 13.32 -16.30
CA LEU A 96 -6.06 13.83 -15.42
C LEU A 96 -6.13 15.36 -15.34
N ASP A 97 -6.18 16.06 -16.47
CA ASP A 97 -6.32 17.52 -16.50
C ASP A 97 -7.63 17.99 -15.82
N THR A 98 -8.74 17.27 -16.02
CA THR A 98 -10.00 17.56 -15.32
C THR A 98 -9.87 17.39 -13.81
N MET A 99 -9.22 16.31 -13.36
CA MET A 99 -8.91 16.08 -11.95
C MET A 99 -8.00 17.18 -11.41
N VAL A 100 -6.97 17.57 -12.18
CA VAL A 100 -6.05 18.66 -11.82
C VAL A 100 -6.82 19.93 -11.56
N GLN A 101 -7.67 20.34 -12.50
CA GLN A 101 -8.46 21.57 -12.38
C GLN A 101 -9.40 21.53 -11.18
N LYS A 102 -10.07 20.40 -10.92
CA LYS A 102 -10.92 20.24 -9.74
C LYS A 102 -10.15 20.42 -8.44
N THR A 103 -9.01 19.75 -8.30
CA THR A 103 -8.20 19.83 -7.09
C THR A 103 -7.58 21.22 -6.91
N MET A 104 -7.10 21.84 -7.98
CA MET A 104 -6.56 23.20 -7.93
C MET A 104 -7.62 24.24 -7.56
N ASN A 105 -8.90 24.01 -7.89
CA ASN A 105 -9.97 24.89 -7.44
C ASN A 105 -10.12 24.91 -5.92
N ASN A 106 -9.86 23.80 -5.23
CA ASN A 106 -9.87 23.75 -3.76
C ASN A 106 -8.67 24.50 -3.16
N PHE A 107 -7.50 24.42 -3.81
CA PHE A 107 -6.31 25.19 -3.43
C PHE A 107 -6.40 26.70 -3.68
N ARG A 108 -7.46 27.21 -4.35
CA ARG A 108 -7.60 28.66 -4.62
C ARG A 108 -7.63 29.53 -3.36
N ARG A 109 -7.88 28.95 -2.18
CA ARG A 109 -7.82 29.63 -0.87
C ARG A 109 -6.39 29.95 -0.41
N PHE A 110 -5.38 29.44 -1.10
CA PHE A 110 -3.96 29.65 -0.83
C PHE A 110 -3.31 30.40 -2.01
N PRO A 111 -3.32 31.75 -2.02
CA PRO A 111 -2.75 32.56 -3.08
C PRO A 111 -1.26 32.26 -3.34
N GLU A 112 -0.53 31.82 -2.32
CA GLU A 112 0.90 31.53 -2.36
C GLU A 112 1.25 30.32 -3.24
N VAL A 113 0.29 29.41 -3.47
CA VAL A 113 0.42 28.26 -4.40
C VAL A 113 -0.22 28.52 -5.77
N GLN A 114 -0.80 29.70 -5.99
CA GLN A 114 -1.24 30.11 -7.33
C GLN A 114 0.00 30.33 -8.23
N GLY A 115 0.35 29.32 -9.01
CA GLY A 115 1.49 29.36 -9.93
C GLY A 115 2.39 28.13 -9.86
N THR A 116 2.29 27.31 -8.81
CA THR A 116 2.93 25.99 -8.78
C THR A 116 2.17 25.06 -9.70
N ALA A 117 2.67 24.88 -10.92
CA ALA A 117 2.05 24.02 -11.91
C ALA A 117 1.93 22.58 -11.37
N ARG A 118 0.69 22.14 -11.15
CA ARG A 118 0.32 20.73 -10.87
C ARG A 118 0.82 20.16 -9.53
N VAL A 119 0.96 20.97 -8.49
CA VAL A 119 1.18 20.47 -7.11
C VAL A 119 -0.16 20.23 -6.42
N PHE A 120 -0.39 19.00 -5.93
CA PHE A 120 -1.66 18.59 -5.28
C PHE A 120 -1.61 18.60 -3.76
N GLY A 121 -0.49 19.04 -3.20
CA GLY A 121 -0.19 18.94 -1.80
C GLY A 121 1.28 18.65 -1.59
N ASP A 122 1.72 18.76 -0.34
CA ASP A 122 3.07 18.43 0.09
C ASP A 122 3.01 17.60 1.37
N VAL A 123 3.95 16.68 1.50
CA VAL A 123 4.13 15.88 2.71
C VAL A 123 5.58 15.98 3.11
N ASP A 124 5.82 16.71 4.19
CA ASP A 124 7.14 16.81 4.78
C ASP A 124 7.16 16.24 6.20
N GLY A 125 8.32 15.76 6.61
CA GLY A 125 8.54 15.16 7.92
C GLY A 125 9.70 15.85 8.63
N THR A 126 9.45 16.36 9.83
CA THR A 126 10.51 16.86 10.71
C THR A 126 10.61 16.02 11.98
N HIS A 127 11.69 16.23 12.72
CA HIS A 127 11.95 15.56 13.99
C HIS A 127 12.07 16.61 15.09
N ILE A 128 11.26 16.49 16.12
CA ILE A 128 11.38 17.29 17.32
C ILE A 128 12.13 16.46 18.36
N ASN A 129 13.34 16.89 18.72
CA ASN A 129 14.09 16.25 19.80
C ASN A 129 13.34 16.46 21.11
N CYS A 130 13.08 15.38 21.84
CA CYS A 130 12.49 15.45 23.16
C CYS A 130 13.07 14.36 24.07
N PRO A 131 13.16 14.58 25.39
CA PRO A 131 13.41 13.50 26.33
C PRO A 131 12.36 12.41 26.18
N ALA A 132 12.78 11.15 26.21
CA ALA A 132 11.85 10.03 26.18
C ALA A 132 11.33 9.73 27.60
N PRO A 133 10.03 9.45 27.77
CA PRO A 133 9.46 9.07 29.06
C PRO A 133 10.04 7.75 29.56
N ASP A 134 10.20 7.61 30.87
CA ASP A 134 10.90 6.48 31.49
C ASP A 134 10.26 5.12 31.21
N ASN A 135 8.94 5.08 30.99
CA ASN A 135 8.22 3.83 30.86
C ASN A 135 8.19 3.21 29.45
N LYS A 136 8.67 3.90 28.39
CA LYS A 136 8.64 3.41 26.98
C LYS A 136 9.71 4.06 26.09
N ARG A 137 10.95 4.19 26.56
CA ARG A 137 12.02 4.95 25.86
C ARG A 137 12.29 4.47 24.44
N GLU A 138 12.20 3.16 24.22
CA GLU A 138 12.41 2.52 22.92
C GLU A 138 11.45 3.03 21.82
N LYS A 139 10.27 3.51 22.20
CA LYS A 139 9.27 4.03 21.24
C LYS A 139 9.61 5.43 20.70
N TYR A 140 10.55 6.11 21.34
CA TYR A 140 10.96 7.47 20.97
C TYR A 140 12.27 7.48 20.21
N ILE A 141 12.87 6.32 19.94
CA ILE A 141 14.12 6.23 19.17
C ILE A 141 13.80 6.35 17.68
N ASN A 142 14.29 7.41 17.05
CA ASN A 142 14.15 7.63 15.62
C ASN A 142 15.20 6.85 14.78
N ARG A 143 15.13 6.95 13.45
CA ARG A 143 16.07 6.28 12.52
C ARG A 143 17.54 6.70 12.72
N HIS A 144 17.79 7.84 13.36
CA HIS A 144 19.12 8.37 13.68
C HIS A 144 19.57 8.01 15.10
N ARG A 145 18.86 7.09 15.79
CA ARG A 145 19.15 6.64 17.16
C ARG A 145 19.10 7.76 18.20
N LYS A 146 18.31 8.81 17.95
CA LYS A 146 18.06 9.90 18.90
C LYS A 146 16.63 9.82 19.44
N TYR A 147 16.42 10.30 20.67
CA TYR A 147 15.08 10.44 21.22
C TYR A 147 14.36 11.63 20.60
N GLY A 148 13.15 11.42 20.12
CA GLY A 148 12.33 12.47 19.56
C GLY A 148 11.00 11.99 19.01
N LEU A 149 10.22 12.95 18.54
CA LEU A 149 8.94 12.73 17.89
C LEU A 149 9.10 12.93 16.39
N ASN A 150 8.57 12.00 15.60
CA ASN A 150 8.38 12.20 14.17
C ASN A 150 7.11 13.03 13.99
N VAL A 151 7.25 14.19 13.36
CA VAL A 151 6.13 15.06 13.02
C VAL A 151 6.00 15.07 11.52
N GLN A 152 4.79 14.82 11.02
CA GLN A 152 4.48 14.90 9.60
C GLN A 152 3.55 16.10 9.39
N GLY A 153 3.99 17.05 8.57
CA GLY A 153 3.12 18.09 8.02
C GLY A 153 2.49 17.56 6.74
N VAL A 154 1.19 17.75 6.59
CA VAL A 154 0.48 17.46 5.34
C VAL A 154 -0.20 18.75 4.92
N VAL A 155 0.07 19.17 3.69
CA VAL A 155 -0.66 20.23 3.01
C VAL A 155 -1.46 19.55 1.92
N ASP A 156 -2.78 19.63 1.99
CA ASP A 156 -3.67 19.09 0.99
C ASP A 156 -4.81 20.10 0.70
N PRO A 157 -5.65 19.86 -0.33
CA PRO A 157 -6.71 20.78 -0.71
C PRO A 157 -7.97 20.68 0.15
N ASP A 158 -8.07 19.73 1.07
CA ASP A 158 -9.32 19.31 1.71
C ASP A 158 -9.46 19.80 3.18
#